data_AF-A0A8J5HCK9-F1
#
_entry.id   AF-A0A8J5HCK9-F1
#
_cell.length_a   1.000
_cell.length_b   1.000
_cell.length_c   1.000
_cell.angle_alpha   90.00
_cell.angle_beta   90.00
_cell.angle_gamma   90.00
#
_symmetry.space_group_name_H-M   'P 1'
#
loop_
_entity.id
_entity.type
_entity.pdbx_description
1 polymer ?
#
loop_
_entity_poly.entity_id
_entity_poly.type
_entity_poly.pdbx_seq_one_letter_code
_entity_poly.pdbx_strand_id
1 'polypeptide(L)'
;MSRDPFLHAAATNKRVKALRGDGRRRRRVASFGRRMHPCALPVCENESTSMLEVYNEKIRDLLADNPDQLSKRLDIKQASDGTQDVPGLLEPQVWHNYSFDSHIIGNNGIKLARFHVDTMHLARLFDSSRTTDGGYSLEALTSDPKIMSQGNSDDDVELISGKMSMKSIFGKKKLKKDGTEGKIITLPPVDVLQREERRSWIRCSALDAVNTLKLFNRLKEKLMRVPWFLKGSIQGTMYDFYEKCWHPFGVLLVKMESEGILVDKVHLSKNEKLAVGDKQIVADKFRRWASKYCEDAKYMNVGSNTQIRQLLFDDTSRSLQISSTPELKLMKCGSSGLNAC
;
A
#
# COMPACT_ATOMS: atom_id res chain seq x y z
N MET A 1 -46.91 -34.78 -31.70
CA MET A 1 -47.21 -34.15 -33.00
C MET A 1 -46.52 -32.78 -32.98
N SER A 2 -45.29 -32.68 -33.53
CA SER A 2 -44.94 -32.02 -34.82
C SER A 2 -45.38 -30.54 -34.87
N ARG A 3 -44.58 -29.55 -35.27
CA ARG A 3 -43.25 -29.47 -35.91
C ARG A 3 -42.90 -27.97 -36.01
N ASP A 4 -41.64 -27.59 -35.87
CA ASP A 4 -41.07 -26.40 -36.51
C ASP A 4 -41.05 -26.60 -38.05
N PRO A 5 -40.98 -25.51 -38.86
CA PRO A 5 -39.71 -25.30 -39.55
C PRO A 5 -39.31 -23.84 -39.88
N PHE A 6 -37.98 -23.67 -39.95
CA PHE A 6 -37.21 -22.62 -40.60
C PHE A 6 -37.63 -22.30 -42.05
N LEU A 7 -37.41 -21.05 -42.49
CA LEU A 7 -37.13 -20.75 -43.90
C LEU A 7 -36.12 -19.60 -44.07
N HIS A 8 -35.26 -19.80 -45.07
CA HIS A 8 -34.00 -19.17 -45.44
C HIS A 8 -34.20 -18.28 -46.68
N ALA A 9 -33.50 -17.14 -46.82
CA ALA A 9 -33.12 -16.48 -48.10
C ALA A 9 -32.29 -15.22 -47.78
N ALA A 10 -30.96 -15.16 -47.92
CA ALA A 10 -30.09 -15.22 -49.10
C ALA A 10 -30.19 -14.01 -50.07
N ALA A 11 -29.24 -13.08 -49.90
CA ALA A 11 -28.43 -12.33 -50.86
C ALA A 11 -29.03 -11.72 -52.15
N THR A 12 -28.70 -10.45 -52.40
CA THR A 12 -28.17 -10.04 -53.73
C THR A 12 -27.28 -8.80 -53.66
N ASN A 13 -26.20 -8.88 -54.43
CA ASN A 13 -25.06 -8.00 -54.54
C ASN A 13 -25.24 -7.12 -55.80
N LYS A 14 -24.89 -5.83 -55.80
CA LYS A 14 -24.53 -5.13 -57.05
C LYS A 14 -23.57 -3.97 -56.77
N ARG A 15 -22.54 -3.94 -57.62
CA ARG A 15 -21.24 -3.28 -57.51
C ARG A 15 -21.02 -2.50 -58.81
N VAL A 16 -20.71 -1.21 -58.78
CA VAL A 16 -20.08 -0.42 -59.88
C VAL A 16 -19.34 0.77 -59.20
N LYS A 17 -18.02 0.72 -58.95
CA LYS A 17 -16.89 1.31 -59.72
C LYS A 17 -17.18 2.71 -60.30
N ALA A 18 -16.35 3.75 -60.31
CA ALA A 18 -15.04 4.15 -59.78
C ALA A 18 -14.83 5.56 -60.39
N LEU A 19 -14.13 6.51 -59.75
CA LEU A 19 -13.38 7.57 -60.45
C LEU A 19 -12.40 8.25 -59.48
N ARG A 20 -11.20 8.52 -60.01
CA ARG A 20 -10.00 9.05 -59.33
C ARG A 20 -10.08 10.56 -59.10
N GLY A 21 -9.32 11.07 -58.12
CA GLY A 21 -9.00 12.49 -58.01
C GLY A 21 -8.03 12.78 -56.86
N ASP A 22 -6.78 13.09 -57.21
CA ASP A 22 -5.69 13.52 -56.34
C ASP A 22 -5.92 14.95 -55.79
N GLY A 23 -5.42 15.27 -54.59
CA GLY A 23 -5.60 16.59 -53.99
C GLY A 23 -5.14 16.74 -52.53
N ARG A 24 -3.84 17.04 -52.36
CA ARG A 24 -3.24 17.53 -51.09
C ARG A 24 -4.04 18.69 -50.48
N ARG A 25 -4.58 18.55 -49.25
CA ARG A 25 -4.91 19.68 -48.36
C ARG A 25 -4.71 19.36 -46.87
N ARG A 26 -3.72 20.06 -46.30
CA ARG A 26 -3.53 20.52 -44.90
C ARG A 26 -4.42 19.88 -43.81
N ARG A 27 -3.83 19.07 -42.92
CA ARG A 27 -4.43 18.71 -41.63
C ARG A 27 -4.35 19.90 -40.67
N ARG A 28 -5.49 20.54 -40.42
CA ARG A 28 -5.73 21.32 -39.19
C ARG A 28 -5.89 20.33 -38.04
N VAL A 29 -5.17 20.56 -36.95
CA VAL A 29 -5.38 19.87 -35.67
C VAL A 29 -6.69 20.39 -35.09
N ALA A 30 -7.72 19.55 -35.06
CA ALA A 30 -8.96 19.82 -34.35
C ALA A 30 -8.86 19.16 -32.97
N SER A 31 -8.85 19.99 -31.93
CA SER A 31 -8.98 19.60 -30.53
C SER A 31 -10.39 19.05 -30.28
N PHE A 32 -10.51 17.72 -30.20
CA PHE A 32 -11.73 17.07 -29.72
C PHE A 32 -11.71 17.06 -28.19
N GLY A 33 -12.37 18.04 -27.59
CA GLY A 33 -12.73 18.01 -26.17
C GLY A 33 -13.71 16.87 -25.91
N ARG A 34 -13.28 15.85 -25.16
CA ARG A 34 -14.17 14.82 -24.65
C ARG A 34 -14.99 15.41 -23.50
N ARG A 35 -16.28 15.67 -23.74
CA ARG A 35 -17.26 15.74 -22.66
C ARG A 35 -17.39 14.34 -22.07
N MET A 36 -16.94 14.17 -20.83
CA MET A 36 -17.22 12.98 -20.03
C MET A 36 -18.70 13.01 -19.63
N HIS A 37 -19.49 12.08 -20.17
CA HIS A 37 -20.73 11.65 -19.53
C HIS A 37 -20.41 10.40 -18.70
N PRO A 38 -20.85 10.31 -17.44
CA PRO A 38 -20.54 9.17 -16.58
C PRO A 38 -21.35 7.95 -17.01
N CYS A 39 -20.66 6.89 -17.40
CA CYS A 39 -21.25 5.59 -17.69
C CYS A 39 -21.40 4.84 -16.37
N ALA A 40 -22.64 4.54 -15.99
CA ALA A 40 -23.00 3.72 -14.85
C ALA A 40 -22.64 2.25 -15.12
N LEU A 41 -21.70 1.70 -14.35
CA LEU A 41 -21.40 0.26 -14.21
C LEU A 41 -21.08 -0.05 -12.72
N PRO A 42 -21.18 -1.31 -12.26
CA PRO A 42 -21.74 -1.66 -10.95
C PRO A 42 -20.85 -1.21 -9.79
N VAL A 43 -21.41 -0.38 -8.92
CA VAL A 43 -20.69 0.38 -7.88
C VAL A 43 -20.33 -0.47 -6.65
N CYS A 44 -20.97 -1.62 -6.44
CA CYS A 44 -20.81 -2.36 -5.18
C CYS A 44 -19.56 -3.25 -5.08
N GLU A 45 -19.04 -3.82 -6.19
CA GLU A 45 -17.90 -4.75 -6.09
C GLU A 45 -16.58 -4.02 -5.81
N ASN A 46 -16.38 -2.83 -6.39
CA ASN A 46 -15.14 -2.07 -6.28
C ASN A 46 -14.89 -1.48 -4.89
N GLU A 47 -15.94 -1.21 -4.12
CA GLU A 47 -15.83 -0.60 -2.78
C GLU A 47 -15.34 -1.60 -1.73
N SER A 48 -15.74 -2.88 -1.81
CA SER A 48 -15.22 -3.97 -0.98
C SER A 48 -13.74 -4.27 -1.26
N THR A 49 -13.30 -4.17 -2.52
CA THR A 49 -11.89 -4.32 -2.91
C THR A 49 -11.02 -3.23 -2.28
N SER A 50 -11.54 -2.00 -2.19
CA SER A 50 -10.86 -0.87 -1.57
C SER A 50 -10.60 -1.07 -0.07
N MET A 51 -11.53 -1.67 0.69
CA MET A 51 -11.27 -1.98 2.10
C MET A 51 -10.24 -3.11 2.27
N LEU A 52 -10.30 -4.15 1.44
CA LEU A 52 -9.27 -5.19 1.46
C LEU A 52 -7.88 -4.62 1.12
N GLU A 53 -7.79 -3.60 0.26
CA GLU A 53 -6.56 -2.87 0.00
C GLU A 53 -6.05 -2.06 1.21
N VAL A 54 -6.94 -1.47 2.03
CA VAL A 54 -6.56 -0.83 3.32
C VAL A 54 -5.85 -1.83 4.23
N TYR A 55 -6.32 -3.08 4.26
CA TYR A 55 -5.70 -4.15 5.03
C TYR A 55 -4.45 -4.74 4.34
N ASN A 56 -4.39 -4.77 3.00
CA ASN A 56 -3.22 -5.25 2.26
C ASN A 56 -2.03 -4.26 2.28
N GLU A 57 -2.27 -2.95 2.40
CA GLU A 57 -1.21 -1.96 2.66
C GLU A 57 -0.52 -2.21 4.01
N LYS A 58 -1.29 -2.57 5.04
CA LYS A 58 -0.77 -2.95 6.36
C LYS A 58 0.15 -4.18 6.30
N ILE A 59 -0.14 -5.17 5.46
CA ILE A 59 0.75 -6.33 5.25
C ILE A 59 2.05 -5.89 4.58
N ARG A 60 2.02 -4.96 3.63
CA ARG A 60 3.23 -4.46 2.95
C ARG A 60 4.12 -3.63 3.88
N ASP A 61 3.54 -2.81 4.75
CA ASP A 61 4.30 -2.04 5.75
C ASP A 61 4.88 -2.96 6.83
N LEU A 62 4.12 -3.97 7.30
CA LEU A 62 4.63 -4.99 8.23
C LEU A 62 5.74 -5.87 7.64
N LEU A 63 5.75 -6.09 6.31
CA LEU A 63 6.81 -6.79 5.60
C LEU A 63 8.03 -5.90 5.30
N ALA A 64 7.89 -4.58 5.41
CA ALA A 64 8.97 -3.61 5.24
C ALA A 64 9.76 -3.36 6.55
N ASP A 65 9.14 -3.62 7.71
CA ASP A 65 9.76 -3.49 9.02
C ASP A 65 10.36 -4.82 9.53
N ASN A 66 11.54 -4.73 10.17
CA ASN A 66 12.27 -5.88 10.68
C ASN A 66 11.44 -6.69 11.72
N PRO A 67 11.33 -8.02 11.59
CA PRO A 67 10.50 -8.87 12.46
C PRO A 67 10.96 -8.96 13.93
N ASP A 68 12.12 -8.39 14.27
CA ASP A 68 12.74 -8.53 15.60
C ASP A 68 12.12 -7.65 16.70
N GLN A 69 11.19 -6.73 16.40
CA GLN A 69 10.57 -5.88 17.44
C GLN A 69 9.28 -6.43 18.06
N LEU A 70 8.68 -7.49 17.51
CA LEU A 70 7.34 -7.92 17.93
C LEU A 70 7.29 -8.78 19.21
N SER A 71 8.43 -9.08 19.83
CA SER A 71 8.53 -10.03 20.94
C SER A 71 8.92 -9.37 22.27
N LYS A 72 8.01 -8.57 22.85
CA LYS A 72 8.11 -8.21 24.28
C LYS A 72 6.74 -8.37 24.95
N ARG A 73 6.53 -9.56 25.54
CA ARG A 73 5.42 -9.90 26.43
C ARG A 73 5.66 -9.21 27.78
N LEU A 74 4.77 -8.29 28.18
CA LEU A 74 4.73 -7.75 29.52
C LEU A 74 3.77 -8.61 30.36
N ASP A 75 4.28 -9.36 31.32
CA ASP A 75 3.44 -10.11 32.25
C ASP A 75 2.86 -9.14 33.30
N ILE A 76 1.59 -8.77 33.13
CA ILE A 76 0.81 -8.06 34.14
C ILE A 76 -0.06 -9.08 34.87
N LYS A 77 0.11 -9.19 36.20
CA LYS A 77 -0.74 -10.06 37.03
C LYS A 77 -2.17 -9.51 37.01
N GLN A 78 -3.11 -10.37 36.61
CA GLN A 78 -4.54 -10.07 36.59
C GLN A 78 -5.03 -9.68 37.99
N ALA A 79 -5.75 -8.57 38.07
CA ALA A 79 -6.80 -8.39 39.06
C ALA A 79 -8.13 -8.85 38.44
N SER A 80 -9.00 -9.41 39.27
CA SER A 80 -10.33 -9.94 38.90
C SER A 80 -11.16 -8.96 38.07
N ASP A 81 -11.92 -9.52 37.11
CA ASP A 81 -13.01 -8.91 36.35
C ASP A 81 -13.44 -7.52 36.85
N GLY A 82 -12.90 -6.50 36.19
CA GLY A 82 -13.20 -5.11 36.44
C GLY A 82 -13.83 -4.46 35.21
N THR A 83 -14.89 -5.05 34.66
CA THR A 83 -15.71 -4.34 33.68
C THR A 83 -16.77 -3.56 34.45
N GLN A 84 -16.43 -2.36 34.91
CA GLN A 84 -17.43 -1.46 35.50
C GLN A 84 -17.99 -0.55 34.40
N ASP A 85 -19.17 -0.90 33.89
CA ASP A 85 -19.94 0.00 33.03
C ASP A 85 -20.30 1.26 33.83
N VAL A 86 -19.74 2.40 33.45
CA VAL A 86 -20.11 3.70 34.01
C VAL A 86 -21.29 4.25 33.19
N PRO A 87 -22.53 4.26 33.74
CA PRO A 87 -23.69 4.75 33.02
C PRO A 87 -23.53 6.25 32.75
N GLY A 88 -23.62 6.67 31.49
CA GLY A 88 -23.52 8.08 31.08
C GLY A 88 -22.21 8.50 30.42
N LEU A 89 -21.20 7.63 30.36
CA LEU A 89 -19.95 7.87 29.62
C LEU A 89 -19.85 7.01 28.36
N LEU A 90 -20.97 6.90 27.63
CA LEU A 90 -21.06 6.08 26.43
C LEU A 90 -20.58 6.84 25.18
N GLU A 91 -19.42 7.49 25.25
CA GLU A 91 -18.88 8.26 24.13
C GLU A 91 -18.39 7.33 22.99
N PRO A 92 -18.69 7.64 21.71
CA PRO A 92 -18.20 6.87 20.57
C PRO A 92 -16.67 6.98 20.43
N GLN A 93 -15.97 5.85 20.27
CA GLN A 93 -14.51 5.82 20.16
C GLN A 93 -14.01 5.93 18.72
N VAL A 94 -13.25 6.99 18.44
CA VAL A 94 -12.63 7.28 17.14
C VAL A 94 -11.19 6.78 17.14
N TRP A 95 -10.84 6.03 16.10
CA TRP A 95 -9.52 5.44 15.94
C TRP A 95 -8.84 5.88 14.64
N HIS A 96 -7.54 5.69 14.58
CA HIS A 96 -6.76 5.76 13.35
C HIS A 96 -5.95 4.47 13.24
N ASN A 97 -6.44 3.51 12.44
CA ASN A 97 -5.99 2.11 12.44
C ASN A 97 -6.41 1.32 13.70
N TYR A 98 -7.72 1.23 13.94
CA TYR A 98 -8.34 0.54 15.09
C TYR A 98 -7.79 -0.87 15.33
N SER A 99 -7.54 -1.60 14.24
CA SER A 99 -7.02 -2.96 14.32
C SER A 99 -5.74 -3.05 15.15
N PHE A 100 -4.79 -2.12 14.93
CA PHE A 100 -3.52 -2.13 15.65
C PHE A 100 -3.74 -2.01 17.16
N ASP A 101 -4.46 -0.98 17.60
CA ASP A 101 -4.74 -0.75 19.02
C ASP A 101 -5.56 -1.89 19.63
N SER A 102 -6.53 -2.43 18.90
CA SER A 102 -7.36 -3.56 19.32
C SER A 102 -6.51 -4.80 19.64
N HIS A 103 -5.55 -5.15 18.78
CA HIS A 103 -4.66 -6.29 19.02
C HIS A 103 -3.73 -6.04 20.22
N ILE A 104 -3.16 -4.84 20.35
CA ILE A 104 -2.28 -4.51 21.49
C ILE A 104 -3.06 -4.57 22.80
N ILE A 105 -4.26 -4.00 22.85
CA ILE A 105 -5.12 -3.99 24.04
C ILE A 105 -5.61 -5.41 24.36
N GLY A 106 -6.04 -6.17 23.34
CA GLY A 106 -6.46 -7.56 23.45
C GLY A 106 -5.37 -8.48 24.00
N ASN A 107 -4.11 -8.27 23.61
CA ASN A 107 -2.96 -9.02 24.13
C ASN A 107 -2.74 -8.82 25.64
N ASN A 108 -3.29 -7.75 26.22
CA ASN A 108 -3.27 -7.49 27.65
C ASN A 108 -4.54 -8.03 28.37
N GLY A 109 -5.35 -8.85 27.69
CA GLY A 109 -6.59 -9.42 28.24
C GLY A 109 -7.76 -8.45 28.31
N ILE A 110 -7.63 -7.26 27.72
CA ILE A 110 -8.69 -6.24 27.71
C ILE A 110 -9.49 -6.40 26.42
N LYS A 111 -10.78 -6.67 26.54
CA LYS A 111 -11.68 -6.73 25.38
C LYS A 111 -12.26 -5.35 25.11
N LEU A 112 -11.98 -4.80 23.93
CA LEU A 112 -12.65 -3.59 23.48
C LEU A 112 -14.09 -3.92 23.10
N ALA A 113 -15.03 -3.34 23.83
CA ALA A 113 -16.45 -3.51 23.54
C ALA A 113 -16.93 -2.61 22.38
N ARG A 114 -16.16 -1.60 21.97
CA ARG A 114 -16.64 -0.51 21.12
C ARG A 114 -15.63 -0.07 20.08
N PHE A 115 -15.91 -0.44 18.83
CA PHE A 115 -15.41 0.25 17.65
C PHE A 115 -16.52 1.21 17.24
N HIS A 116 -16.25 2.51 17.05
CA HIS A 116 -17.25 3.40 16.42
C HIS A 116 -16.80 3.78 15.01
N VAL A 117 -15.56 4.25 14.87
CA VAL A 117 -15.07 4.70 13.57
C VAL A 117 -13.56 4.57 13.45
N ASP A 118 -13.09 4.34 12.23
CA ASP A 118 -11.68 4.42 11.84
C ASP A 118 -11.51 5.52 10.79
N THR A 119 -10.68 6.51 11.10
CA THR A 119 -10.37 7.62 10.20
C THR A 119 -9.65 7.19 8.93
N MET A 120 -8.90 6.08 8.93
CA MET A 120 -8.32 5.52 7.71
C MET A 120 -9.40 5.00 6.77
N HIS A 121 -10.44 4.35 7.30
CA HIS A 121 -11.57 3.91 6.49
C HIS A 121 -12.31 5.11 5.89
N LEU A 122 -12.62 6.12 6.70
CA LEU A 122 -13.28 7.33 6.20
C LEU A 122 -12.45 8.04 5.12
N ALA A 123 -11.13 8.13 5.30
CA ALA A 123 -10.24 8.75 4.33
C ALA A 123 -10.20 7.97 3.00
N ARG A 124 -10.15 6.64 3.06
CA ARG A 124 -10.23 5.77 1.86
C ARG A 124 -11.56 5.89 1.14
N LEU A 125 -12.65 6.03 1.89
CA LEU A 125 -13.99 6.24 1.32
C LEU A 125 -14.11 7.61 0.65
N PHE A 126 -13.45 8.63 1.23
CA PHE A 126 -13.43 9.98 0.68
C PHE A 126 -12.59 10.07 -0.60
N ASP A 127 -11.40 9.47 -0.61
CA ASP A 127 -10.53 9.39 -1.77
C ASP A 127 -9.67 8.13 -1.69
N SER A 128 -10.01 7.12 -2.49
CA SER A 128 -9.30 5.83 -2.51
C SER A 128 -7.99 5.87 -3.31
N SER A 129 -7.72 6.95 -4.05
CA SER A 129 -6.56 7.06 -4.94
C SER A 129 -5.29 7.56 -4.25
N ARG A 130 -5.36 7.93 -2.96
CA ARG A 130 -4.25 8.53 -2.23
C ARG A 130 -3.06 7.62 -1.98
N THR A 131 -3.14 6.31 -2.25
CA THR A 131 -2.00 5.40 -2.05
C THR A 131 -0.72 5.89 -2.72
N THR A 132 -0.83 6.51 -3.90
CA THR A 132 0.31 7.10 -4.63
C THR A 132 0.45 8.61 -4.45
N ASP A 133 -0.51 9.25 -3.77
CA ASP A 133 -0.59 10.71 -3.60
C ASP A 133 -0.93 11.05 -2.13
N GLY A 134 0.09 11.06 -1.28
CA GLY A 134 0.01 11.44 0.13
C GLY A 134 -0.26 10.29 1.11
N GLY A 135 -0.89 9.20 0.70
CA GLY A 135 -1.19 8.05 1.56
C GLY A 135 -2.27 8.33 2.63
N TYR A 136 -2.36 7.43 3.61
CA TYR A 136 -3.40 7.44 4.66
C TYR A 136 -2.84 7.55 6.08
N SER A 137 -1.55 7.88 6.25
CA SER A 137 -1.01 8.11 7.58
C SER A 137 -1.67 9.31 8.24
N LEU A 138 -1.77 9.31 9.57
CA LEU A 138 -2.34 10.44 10.31
C LEU A 138 -1.62 11.75 10.01
N GLU A 139 -0.28 11.72 9.84
CA GLU A 139 0.52 12.86 9.39
C GLU A 139 0.08 13.38 8.03
N ALA A 140 -0.03 12.51 7.04
CA ALA A 140 -0.40 12.93 5.69
C ALA A 140 -1.83 13.48 5.63
N LEU A 141 -2.78 12.82 6.29
CA LEU A 141 -4.18 13.24 6.28
C LEU A 141 -4.40 14.56 7.04
N THR A 142 -3.71 14.75 8.18
CA THR A 142 -3.83 15.98 8.99
C THR A 142 -3.04 17.14 8.42
N SER A 143 -2.09 16.88 7.52
CA SER A 143 -1.35 17.91 6.80
C SER A 143 -2.01 18.28 5.46
N ASP A 144 -3.02 17.54 5.00
CA ASP A 144 -3.67 17.79 3.71
C ASP A 144 -4.75 18.88 3.83
N PRO A 145 -4.57 20.04 3.17
CA PRO A 145 -5.55 21.12 3.20
C PRO A 145 -6.89 20.71 2.58
N LYS A 146 -6.93 19.80 1.60
CA LYS A 146 -8.18 19.32 0.98
C LYS A 146 -9.06 18.60 2.00
N ILE A 147 -8.45 18.00 3.02
CA ILE A 147 -9.14 17.28 4.09
C ILE A 147 -9.38 18.22 5.28
N MET A 148 -8.37 18.96 5.72
CA MET A 148 -8.42 19.68 7.00
C MET A 148 -8.96 21.11 6.92
N SER A 149 -8.98 21.75 5.75
CA SER A 149 -9.51 23.13 5.63
C SER A 149 -11.02 23.22 5.88
N GLN A 150 -11.41 24.25 6.64
CA GLN A 150 -12.79 24.73 6.74
C GLN A 150 -12.85 26.18 6.24
N GLY A 151 -14.02 26.62 5.76
CA GLY A 151 -14.20 27.99 5.27
C GLY A 151 -13.79 29.02 6.34
N ASN A 152 -12.85 29.90 5.96
CA ASN A 152 -12.37 31.13 6.61
C ASN A 152 -12.83 31.37 8.07
N SER A 153 -12.28 30.63 9.03
CA SER A 153 -12.29 31.04 10.44
C SER A 153 -10.87 31.14 10.98
N ASP A 154 -10.51 32.29 11.57
CA ASP A 154 -9.17 32.60 12.08
C ASP A 154 -8.69 31.67 13.22
N ASP A 155 -9.59 30.90 13.84
CA ASP A 155 -9.24 29.88 14.85
C ASP A 155 -8.55 28.63 14.28
N ASP A 156 -8.55 28.43 12.95
CA ASP A 156 -7.91 27.27 12.32
C ASP A 156 -6.37 27.41 12.20
N VAL A 157 -5.81 28.62 12.34
CA VAL A 157 -4.39 28.90 12.03
C VAL A 157 -3.42 28.25 13.02
N GLU A 158 -3.77 28.13 14.30
CA GLU A 158 -2.86 27.59 15.31
C GLU A 158 -2.76 26.05 15.27
N LEU A 159 -3.63 25.39 14.48
CA LEU A 159 -3.77 23.94 14.50
C LEU A 159 -3.73 23.26 13.11
N ILE A 160 -3.36 24.02 12.08
CA ILE A 160 -2.96 23.48 10.76
C ILE A 160 -1.52 22.91 10.80
N SER A 161 -0.84 22.91 11.95
CA SER A 161 0.38 22.13 12.12
C SER A 161 0.00 20.65 12.20
N GLY A 162 -0.04 19.98 11.04
CA GLY A 162 -0.32 18.55 10.93
C GLY A 162 0.57 17.72 11.84
N LYS A 163 0.14 16.50 12.15
CA LYS A 163 0.90 15.60 13.02
C LYS A 163 2.33 15.46 12.50
N MET A 164 3.32 15.75 13.34
CA MET A 164 4.72 15.47 13.03
C MET A 164 5.02 13.97 13.12
N SER A 165 5.79 13.43 12.18
CA SER A 165 6.24 12.03 12.25
C SER A 165 7.06 11.72 13.51
N MET A 166 6.96 10.46 13.96
CA MET A 166 7.79 9.90 15.02
C MET A 166 9.29 10.06 14.73
N LYS A 167 9.68 9.96 13.46
CA LYS A 167 11.06 10.16 13.00
C LYS A 167 11.52 11.62 13.08
N SER A 168 10.62 12.58 12.88
CA SER A 168 10.92 14.00 13.05
C SER A 168 11.13 14.35 14.52
N ILE A 169 10.27 13.79 15.40
CA ILE A 169 10.30 14.10 16.84
C ILE A 169 11.47 13.40 17.55
N PHE A 170 11.71 12.12 17.25
CA PHE A 170 12.64 11.28 18.04
C PHE A 170 13.79 10.67 17.22
N GLY A 171 13.88 10.98 15.92
CA GLY A 171 14.90 10.41 15.05
C GLY A 171 16.31 10.85 15.45
N LYS A 172 17.19 9.87 15.69
CA LYS A 172 18.61 10.10 15.97
C LYS A 172 19.44 9.72 14.76
N LYS A 173 20.36 10.58 14.34
CA LYS A 173 21.29 10.25 13.25
C LYS A 173 22.28 9.19 13.74
N LYS A 174 22.44 8.13 12.95
CA LYS A 174 23.40 7.06 13.25
C LYS A 174 24.82 7.61 13.07
N LEU A 175 25.66 7.44 14.09
CA LEU A 175 27.08 7.79 13.99
C LEU A 175 27.80 6.86 13.00
N LYS A 176 28.72 7.44 12.22
CA LYS A 176 29.66 6.70 11.39
C LYS A 176 30.80 6.13 12.24
N LYS A 177 31.63 5.26 11.64
CA LYS A 177 32.83 4.71 12.29
C LYS A 177 33.82 5.78 12.77
N ASP A 178 33.77 6.98 12.18
CA ASP A 178 34.61 8.13 12.52
C ASP A 178 33.98 9.04 13.62
N GLY A 179 32.84 8.65 14.20
CA GLY A 179 32.12 9.43 15.21
C GLY A 179 31.30 10.61 14.67
N THR A 180 31.31 10.89 13.36
CA THR A 180 30.49 11.94 12.75
C THR A 180 29.06 11.46 12.49
N GLU A 181 28.10 12.38 12.47
CA GLU A 181 26.71 12.05 12.14
C GLU A 181 26.57 11.52 10.71
N GLY A 182 25.97 10.34 10.57
CA GLY A 182 25.58 9.76 9.29
C GLY A 182 24.28 10.34 8.75
N LYS A 183 23.99 10.05 7.48
CA LYS A 183 22.73 10.43 6.82
C LYS A 183 21.54 9.56 7.22
N ILE A 184 21.80 8.41 7.84
CA ILE A 184 20.77 7.45 8.24
C ILE A 184 20.19 7.91 9.59
N ILE A 185 18.90 8.21 9.60
CA ILE A 185 18.15 8.50 10.82
C ILE A 185 17.53 7.19 11.31
N THR A 186 17.82 6.82 12.54
CA THR A 186 17.30 5.65 13.24
C THR A 186 16.40 6.10 14.38
N LEU A 187 15.26 5.43 14.52
CA LEU A 187 14.36 5.64 15.63
C LEU A 187 14.79 4.75 16.81
N PRO A 188 14.96 5.29 18.03
CA PRO A 188 15.21 4.47 19.21
C PRO A 188 14.04 3.50 19.50
N PRO A 189 14.28 2.39 20.22
CA PRO A 189 13.20 1.51 20.67
C PRO A 189 12.15 2.25 21.48
N VAL A 190 10.87 1.85 21.36
CA VAL A 190 9.74 2.52 22.02
C VAL A 190 9.91 2.58 23.55
N ASP A 191 10.45 1.53 24.16
CA ASP A 191 10.68 1.50 25.62
C ASP A 191 11.73 2.52 26.08
N VAL A 192 12.67 2.89 25.22
CA VAL A 192 13.64 3.97 25.47
C VAL A 192 12.95 5.32 25.35
N LEU A 193 12.16 5.53 24.29
CA LEU A 193 11.43 6.80 24.07
C LEU A 193 10.47 7.12 25.22
N GLN A 194 9.75 6.12 25.73
CA GLN A 194 8.83 6.29 26.85
C GLN A 194 9.50 6.66 28.17
N ARG A 195 10.76 6.25 28.37
CA ARG A 195 11.53 6.49 29.60
C ARG A 195 12.34 7.79 29.52
N GLU A 196 13.11 7.96 28.44
CA GLU A 196 14.08 9.05 28.29
C GLU A 196 13.44 10.32 27.71
N GLU A 197 12.55 10.17 26.73
CA GLU A 197 11.90 11.29 26.01
C GLU A 197 10.43 11.47 26.42
N ARG A 198 10.13 11.15 27.70
CA ARG A 198 8.76 11.00 28.22
C ARG A 198 7.84 12.19 27.93
N ARG A 199 8.33 13.43 28.06
CA ARG A 199 7.52 14.64 27.81
C ARG A 199 7.10 14.74 26.35
N SER A 200 8.05 14.54 25.44
CA SER A 200 7.81 14.53 24.00
C SER A 200 6.88 13.38 23.61
N TRP A 201 7.05 12.22 24.23
CA TRP A 201 6.17 11.05 24.06
C TRP A 201 4.72 11.34 24.48
N ILE A 202 4.50 11.86 25.69
CA ILE A 202 3.16 12.24 26.16
C ILE A 202 2.53 13.26 25.22
N ARG A 203 3.30 14.28 24.81
CA ARG A 203 2.81 15.33 23.92
C ARG A 203 2.41 14.77 22.55
N CYS A 204 3.22 13.92 21.93
CA CYS A 204 2.88 13.36 20.62
C CYS A 204 1.67 12.41 20.72
N SER A 205 1.57 11.58 21.76
CA SER A 205 0.41 10.71 21.95
C SER A 205 -0.89 11.49 22.18
N ALA A 206 -0.86 12.54 23.00
CA ALA A 206 -2.02 13.39 23.22
C ALA A 206 -2.43 14.13 21.93
N LEU A 207 -1.45 14.63 21.18
CA LEU A 207 -1.69 15.31 19.91
C LEU A 207 -2.26 14.36 18.85
N ASP A 208 -1.83 13.09 18.82
CA ASP A 208 -2.38 12.06 17.93
C ASP A 208 -3.87 11.84 18.18
N ALA A 209 -4.29 11.76 19.44
CA ALA A 209 -5.71 11.62 19.80
C ALA A 209 -6.53 12.85 19.35
N VAL A 210 -6.02 14.06 19.62
CA VAL A 210 -6.65 15.32 19.19
C VAL A 210 -6.78 15.40 17.67
N ASN A 211 -5.70 15.06 16.96
CA ASN A 211 -5.66 15.07 15.50
C ASN A 211 -6.59 14.01 14.89
N THR A 212 -6.67 12.84 15.51
CA THR A 212 -7.60 11.77 15.09
C THR A 212 -9.06 12.23 15.19
N LEU A 213 -9.44 12.88 16.30
CA LEU A 213 -10.80 13.40 16.47
C LEU A 213 -11.12 14.52 15.47
N LYS A 214 -10.17 15.43 15.24
CA LYS A 214 -10.34 16.52 14.26
C LYS A 214 -10.47 15.98 12.84
N LEU A 215 -9.61 15.04 12.48
CA LEU A 215 -9.66 14.36 11.18
C LEU A 215 -11.00 13.66 10.98
N PHE A 216 -11.50 12.95 12.00
CA PHE A 216 -12.83 12.33 11.98
C PHE A 216 -13.93 13.35 11.69
N ASN A 217 -13.98 14.46 12.43
CA ASN A 217 -15.01 15.48 12.23
C ASN A 217 -14.97 16.04 10.81
N ARG A 218 -13.77 16.33 10.28
CA ARG A 218 -13.57 16.84 8.91
C ARG A 218 -14.00 15.83 7.84
N LEU A 219 -13.61 14.56 7.98
CA LEU A 219 -13.98 13.52 7.03
C LEU A 219 -15.48 13.19 7.09
N LYS A 220 -16.05 13.10 8.29
CA LYS A 220 -17.49 12.89 8.49
C LYS A 220 -18.29 14.00 7.81
N GLU A 221 -17.94 15.27 8.05
CA GLU A 221 -18.60 16.41 7.42
C GLU A 221 -18.58 16.30 5.88
N LYS A 222 -17.43 15.91 5.30
CA LYS A 222 -17.31 15.75 3.85
C LYS A 222 -18.14 14.58 3.32
N LEU A 223 -18.09 13.42 3.98
CA LEU A 223 -18.83 12.22 3.57
C LEU A 223 -20.35 12.39 3.71
N MET A 224 -20.81 13.16 4.70
CA MET A 224 -22.22 13.54 4.84
C MET A 224 -22.74 14.40 3.67
N ARG A 225 -21.86 15.08 2.94
CA ARG A 225 -22.23 15.88 1.76
C ARG A 225 -22.23 15.07 0.45
N VAL A 226 -21.71 13.85 0.47
CA VAL A 226 -21.66 12.98 -0.70
C VAL A 226 -22.83 12.01 -0.67
N PRO A 227 -23.76 12.05 -1.65
CA PRO A 227 -24.87 11.11 -1.70
C PRO A 227 -24.40 9.68 -2.03
N TRP A 228 -24.92 8.71 -1.30
CA TRP A 228 -24.75 7.28 -1.57
C TRP A 228 -25.89 6.78 -2.45
N PHE A 229 -25.56 6.25 -3.63
CA PHE A 229 -26.51 5.70 -4.58
C PHE A 229 -26.45 4.17 -4.62
N LEU A 230 -27.62 3.53 -4.58
CA LEU A 230 -27.78 2.09 -4.81
C LEU A 230 -28.88 1.86 -5.85
N LYS A 231 -28.55 1.11 -6.92
CA LYS A 231 -29.49 0.78 -8.01
C LYS A 231 -30.24 2.01 -8.57
N GLY A 232 -29.54 3.14 -8.69
CA GLY A 232 -30.11 4.39 -9.22
C GLY A 232 -30.96 5.19 -8.22
N SER A 233 -31.03 4.79 -6.95
CA SER A 233 -31.75 5.52 -5.89
C SER A 233 -30.78 6.01 -4.81
N ILE A 234 -31.03 7.20 -4.26
CA ILE A 234 -30.27 7.70 -3.11
C ILE A 234 -30.70 6.90 -1.88
N GLN A 235 -29.74 6.30 -1.20
CA GLN A 235 -29.95 5.52 0.04
C GLN A 235 -29.54 6.29 1.31
N GLY A 236 -28.88 7.44 1.13
CA GLY A 236 -28.34 8.25 2.22
C GLY A 236 -27.09 8.97 1.73
N THR A 237 -26.15 9.18 2.64
CA THR A 237 -24.83 9.76 2.42
C THR A 237 -23.77 8.66 2.39
N MET A 238 -22.55 9.00 1.97
CA MET A 238 -21.42 8.07 2.06
C MET A 238 -21.03 7.77 3.51
N TYR A 239 -21.38 8.64 4.47
CA TYR A 239 -21.20 8.30 5.88
C TYR A 239 -22.23 7.25 6.35
N ASP A 240 -23.48 7.31 5.87
CA ASP A 240 -24.48 6.26 6.14
C ASP A 240 -24.05 4.91 5.55
N PHE A 241 -23.43 4.92 4.37
CA PHE A 241 -22.80 3.74 3.78
C PHE A 241 -21.68 3.21 4.69
N TYR A 242 -20.82 4.09 5.22
CA TYR A 242 -19.77 3.70 6.13
C TYR A 242 -20.34 2.97 7.36
N GLU A 243 -21.31 3.57 8.05
CA GLU A 243 -21.91 3.00 9.26
C GLU A 243 -22.59 1.66 8.98
N LYS A 244 -23.27 1.55 7.83
CA LYS A 244 -24.03 0.35 7.46
C LYS A 244 -23.16 -0.79 6.95
N CYS A 245 -22.11 -0.50 6.19
CA CYS A 245 -21.33 -1.50 5.45
C CYS A 245 -19.91 -1.64 6.01
N TRP A 246 -19.17 -0.53 6.11
CA TRP A 246 -17.73 -0.56 6.38
C TRP A 246 -17.40 -0.68 7.87
N HIS A 247 -18.21 -0.09 8.73
CA HIS A 247 -18.07 -0.21 10.17
C HIS A 247 -18.18 -1.68 10.66
N PRO A 248 -19.27 -2.44 10.38
CA PRO A 248 -19.36 -3.84 10.80
C PRO A 248 -18.33 -4.73 10.09
N PHE A 249 -17.97 -4.43 8.83
CA PHE A 249 -16.93 -5.17 8.13
C PHE A 249 -15.55 -4.96 8.78
N GLY A 250 -15.23 -3.75 9.26
CA GLY A 250 -14.02 -3.47 10.03
C GLY A 250 -13.94 -4.30 11.32
N VAL A 251 -15.04 -4.45 12.07
CA VAL A 251 -15.08 -5.33 13.25
C VAL A 251 -14.75 -6.77 12.87
N LEU A 252 -15.35 -7.27 11.79
CA LEU A 252 -15.12 -8.62 11.31
C LEU A 252 -13.67 -8.85 10.89
N LEU A 253 -13.05 -7.88 10.19
CA LEU A 253 -11.67 -7.98 9.75
C LEU A 253 -10.69 -8.05 10.92
N VAL A 254 -10.87 -7.25 11.97
CA VAL A 254 -10.06 -7.34 13.19
C VAL A 254 -10.18 -8.72 13.84
N LYS A 255 -11.38 -9.30 13.86
CA LYS A 255 -11.59 -10.66 14.35
C LYS A 255 -10.85 -11.70 13.49
N MET A 256 -10.98 -11.62 12.17
CA MET A 256 -10.26 -12.51 11.25
C MET A 256 -8.74 -12.40 11.41
N GLU A 257 -8.21 -11.18 11.57
CA GLU A 257 -6.78 -10.97 11.84
C GLU A 257 -6.34 -11.59 13.17
N SER A 258 -7.17 -11.51 14.21
CA SER A 258 -6.87 -12.10 15.53
C SER A 258 -6.89 -13.63 15.51
N GLU A 259 -7.74 -14.23 14.68
CA GLU A 259 -7.81 -15.68 14.48
C GLU A 259 -6.62 -16.17 13.65
N GLY A 260 -6.21 -15.38 12.65
CA GLY A 260 -5.13 -15.70 11.74
C GLY A 260 -5.44 -16.87 10.81
N ILE A 261 -4.39 -17.39 10.17
CA ILE A 261 -4.49 -18.54 9.26
C ILE A 261 -3.45 -19.57 9.70
N LEU A 262 -3.86 -20.83 9.84
CA LEU A 262 -2.94 -21.93 10.14
C LEU A 262 -2.05 -22.21 8.92
N VAL A 263 -0.74 -22.29 9.17
CA VAL A 263 0.27 -22.53 8.13
C VAL A 263 1.09 -23.76 8.48
N ASP A 264 1.13 -24.73 7.55
CA ASP A 264 1.99 -25.92 7.67
C ASP A 264 3.46 -25.55 7.36
N LYS A 265 4.19 -25.23 8.43
CA LYS A 265 5.62 -24.88 8.35
C LYS A 265 6.49 -26.04 7.85
N VAL A 266 6.10 -27.29 8.10
CA VAL A 266 6.88 -28.46 7.68
C VAL A 266 6.74 -28.65 6.17
N HIS A 267 5.53 -28.53 5.65
CA HIS A 267 5.28 -28.56 4.21
C HIS A 267 6.02 -27.41 3.49
N LEU A 268 5.92 -26.18 4.01
CA LEU A 268 6.61 -25.03 3.42
C LEU A 268 8.13 -25.20 3.42
N SER A 269 8.74 -25.69 4.50
CA SER A 269 10.18 -25.92 4.56
C SER A 269 10.66 -26.99 3.56
N LYS A 270 9.84 -28.03 3.32
CA LYS A 270 10.13 -29.03 2.28
C LYS A 270 10.08 -28.40 0.88
N ASN A 271 9.04 -27.63 0.59
CA ASN A 271 8.89 -26.96 -0.70
C ASN A 271 9.97 -25.91 -0.96
N GLU A 272 10.41 -25.18 0.07
CA GLU A 272 11.51 -24.21 -0.03
C GLU A 272 12.79 -24.87 -0.55
N LYS A 273 13.17 -26.02 0.02
CA LYS A 273 14.36 -26.78 -0.42
C LYS A 273 14.27 -27.19 -1.89
N LEU A 274 13.09 -27.65 -2.33
CA LEU A 274 12.83 -28.01 -3.73
C LEU A 274 12.93 -26.77 -4.64
N ALA A 275 12.28 -25.67 -4.27
CA ALA A 275 12.29 -24.44 -5.04
C ALA A 275 13.70 -23.83 -5.18
N VAL A 276 14.53 -23.91 -4.14
CA VAL A 276 15.93 -23.48 -4.20
C VAL A 276 16.74 -24.36 -5.15
N GLY A 277 16.54 -25.68 -5.10
CA GLY A 277 17.16 -26.63 -6.04
C GLY A 277 16.75 -26.35 -7.49
N ASP A 278 15.45 -26.21 -7.75
CA ASP A 278 14.91 -25.91 -9.08
C ASP A 278 15.42 -24.57 -9.62
N LYS A 279 15.49 -23.55 -8.77
CA LYS A 279 16.07 -22.24 -9.13
C LYS A 279 17.51 -22.38 -9.61
N GLN A 280 18.32 -23.19 -8.93
CA GLN A 280 19.70 -23.42 -9.33
C GLN A 280 19.79 -24.18 -10.66
N ILE A 281 18.99 -25.24 -10.83
CA ILE A 281 18.93 -26.03 -12.08
C ILE A 281 18.57 -25.13 -13.28
N VAL A 282 17.55 -24.29 -13.12
CA VAL A 282 17.11 -23.35 -14.17
C VAL A 282 18.16 -22.29 -14.44
N ALA A 283 18.80 -21.74 -13.40
CA ALA A 283 19.89 -20.78 -13.55
C ALA A 283 21.08 -21.38 -14.31
N ASP A 284 21.47 -22.62 -14.02
CA ASP A 284 22.56 -23.31 -14.71
C ASP A 284 22.19 -23.70 -16.14
N LYS A 285 20.92 -24.04 -16.40
CA LYS A 285 20.40 -24.22 -17.76
C LYS A 285 20.49 -22.91 -18.56
N PHE A 286 20.14 -21.78 -17.95
CA PHE A 286 20.23 -20.47 -18.58
C PHE A 286 21.68 -20.09 -18.87
N ARG A 287 22.60 -20.23 -17.91
CA ARG A 287 24.04 -19.99 -18.10
C ARG A 287 24.60 -20.83 -19.25
N ARG A 288 24.30 -22.13 -19.29
CA ARG A 288 24.71 -23.02 -20.39
C ARG A 288 24.17 -22.61 -21.75
N TRP A 289 22.94 -22.10 -21.81
CA TRP A 289 22.37 -21.56 -23.04
C TRP A 289 23.08 -20.25 -23.45
N ALA A 290 23.25 -19.32 -22.51
CA ALA A 290 23.88 -18.02 -22.75
C ALA A 290 25.36 -18.16 -23.17
N SER A 291 26.08 -19.13 -22.61
CA SER A 291 27.48 -19.42 -22.96
C SER A 291 27.70 -19.82 -24.42
N LYS A 292 26.66 -20.20 -25.15
CA LYS A 292 26.73 -20.44 -26.60
C LYS A 292 26.91 -19.16 -27.42
N TYR A 293 26.52 -18.02 -26.86
CA TYR A 293 26.61 -16.70 -27.51
C TYR A 293 27.73 -15.85 -26.92
N CYS A 294 28.01 -15.97 -25.62
CA CYS A 294 29.08 -15.26 -24.93
C CYS A 294 29.68 -16.17 -23.85
N GLU A 295 30.94 -16.59 -24.00
CA GLU A 295 31.55 -17.58 -23.10
C GLU A 295 31.49 -17.16 -21.62
N ASP A 296 31.75 -15.88 -21.34
CA ASP A 296 31.72 -15.30 -19.99
C ASP A 296 30.34 -15.36 -19.31
N ALA A 297 29.27 -15.59 -20.06
CA ALA A 297 27.93 -15.78 -19.51
C ALA A 297 27.83 -17.00 -18.57
N LYS A 298 28.81 -17.90 -18.56
CA LYS A 298 28.91 -19.00 -17.59
C LYS A 298 29.02 -18.52 -16.14
N TYR A 299 29.52 -17.30 -15.93
CA TYR A 299 29.66 -16.66 -14.61
C TYR A 299 28.56 -15.63 -14.32
N MET A 300 27.57 -15.51 -15.20
CA MET A 300 26.51 -14.52 -15.05
C MET A 300 25.67 -14.77 -13.79
N ASN A 301 25.37 -13.67 -13.09
CA ASN A 301 24.31 -13.64 -12.10
C ASN A 301 22.97 -13.49 -12.81
N VAL A 302 22.24 -14.60 -12.93
CA VAL A 302 20.90 -14.66 -13.54
C VAL A 302 19.87 -13.82 -12.75
N GLY A 303 20.15 -13.42 -11.52
CA GLY A 303 19.31 -12.48 -10.77
C GLY A 303 19.58 -11.00 -11.11
N SER A 304 20.60 -10.69 -11.91
CA SER A 304 20.97 -9.30 -12.24
C SER A 304 20.24 -8.81 -13.47
N ASN A 305 19.27 -7.91 -13.28
CA ASN A 305 18.55 -7.24 -14.37
C ASN A 305 19.50 -6.56 -15.37
N THR A 306 20.61 -5.98 -14.90
CA THR A 306 21.60 -5.33 -15.75
C THR A 306 22.30 -6.34 -16.66
N GLN A 307 22.76 -7.48 -16.11
CA GLN A 307 23.45 -8.50 -16.90
C GLN A 307 22.51 -9.19 -17.90
N ILE A 308 21.24 -9.43 -17.51
CA ILE A 308 20.23 -9.95 -18.43
C ILE A 308 19.97 -8.97 -19.58
N ARG A 309 19.84 -7.67 -19.29
CA ARG A 309 19.60 -6.65 -20.34
C ARG A 309 20.75 -6.57 -21.32
N GLN A 310 21.99 -6.64 -20.83
CA GLN A 310 23.19 -6.65 -21.68
C GLN A 310 23.21 -7.88 -22.60
N LEU A 311 22.90 -9.07 -22.08
CA LEU A 311 22.87 -10.28 -22.91
C LEU A 311 21.77 -10.26 -23.98
N LEU A 312 20.59 -9.73 -23.66
CA LEU A 312 19.41 -9.83 -24.54
C LEU A 312 19.25 -8.68 -25.53
N PHE A 313 19.74 -7.48 -25.21
CA PHE A 313 19.41 -6.27 -25.96
C PHE A 313 20.62 -5.41 -26.32
N ASP A 314 21.84 -5.76 -25.91
CA ASP A 314 23.01 -5.01 -26.35
C ASP A 314 23.30 -5.38 -27.81
N ASP A 315 23.26 -4.37 -28.68
CA ASP A 315 23.28 -4.54 -30.13
C ASP A 315 24.68 -4.99 -30.57
N THR A 316 24.77 -6.16 -31.19
CA THR A 316 26.01 -6.78 -31.72
C THR A 316 26.63 -6.01 -32.90
N SER A 317 26.35 -4.71 -33.03
CA SER A 317 26.86 -3.80 -34.06
C SER A 317 28.12 -3.02 -33.62
N ARG A 318 28.62 -3.23 -32.40
CA ARG A 318 30.02 -2.91 -32.05
C ARG A 318 30.88 -4.15 -32.26
N SER A 319 31.63 -4.13 -33.36
CA SER A 319 32.64 -5.12 -33.72
C SER A 319 33.45 -5.58 -32.50
N LEU A 320 33.54 -6.89 -32.33
CA LEU A 320 34.65 -7.53 -31.62
C LEU A 320 35.94 -7.20 -32.39
N GLN A 321 36.47 -5.99 -32.19
CA GLN A 321 37.89 -5.71 -32.40
C GLN A 321 38.63 -6.45 -31.28
N ILE A 322 38.89 -7.72 -31.54
CA ILE A 322 39.93 -8.49 -30.86
C ILE A 322 41.25 -7.90 -31.34
N SER A 323 41.78 -6.91 -30.63
CA SER A 323 43.20 -6.59 -30.70
C SER A 323 43.86 -7.14 -29.43
N SER A 324 44.85 -7.99 -29.69
CA SER A 324 45.89 -8.56 -28.81
C SER A 324 46.01 -7.98 -27.39
N THR A 325 45.83 -8.88 -26.41
CA THR A 325 46.14 -8.83 -24.96
C THR A 325 47.37 -8.02 -24.53
N PRO A 326 47.53 -7.59 -23.24
CA PRO A 326 46.80 -8.04 -22.04
C PRO A 326 46.35 -6.89 -21.11
N GLU A 327 45.06 -6.86 -20.74
CA GLU A 327 44.67 -6.35 -19.43
C GLU A 327 43.34 -7.00 -19.04
N LEU A 328 43.35 -7.70 -17.92
CA LEU A 328 42.18 -8.24 -17.25
C LEU A 328 41.15 -7.12 -17.06
N LYS A 329 40.18 -6.97 -17.97
CA LYS A 329 38.87 -6.43 -17.60
C LYS A 329 38.16 -7.51 -16.81
N LEU A 330 38.57 -7.61 -15.55
CA LEU A 330 37.80 -8.24 -14.49
C LEU A 330 36.34 -7.80 -14.68
N MET A 331 35.44 -8.75 -14.96
CA MET A 331 34.06 -8.55 -14.55
C MET A 331 34.12 -8.21 -13.06
N LYS A 332 33.83 -6.95 -12.71
CA LYS A 332 33.85 -6.49 -11.32
C LYS A 332 32.80 -7.28 -10.55
N CYS A 333 33.22 -8.40 -9.97
CA CYS A 333 32.58 -8.98 -8.81
C CYS A 333 32.81 -7.97 -7.68
N GLY A 334 31.76 -7.28 -7.26
CA GLY A 334 31.84 -6.37 -6.13
C GLY A 334 32.14 -7.17 -4.86
N SER A 335 33.40 -7.17 -4.43
CA SER A 335 33.78 -7.64 -3.11
C SER A 335 33.23 -6.67 -2.07
N SER A 336 32.30 -7.16 -1.26
CA SER A 336 32.04 -6.62 0.07
C SER A 336 33.28 -6.89 0.90
N GLY A 337 33.83 -5.83 1.50
CA GLY A 337 35.00 -5.90 2.36
C GLY A 337 34.71 -6.71 3.62
N LEU A 338 35.31 -7.89 3.72
CA LEU A 338 35.69 -8.51 4.98
C LEU A 338 37.05 -7.91 5.38
N ASN A 339 37.05 -6.97 6.32
CA ASN A 339 38.22 -6.72 7.15
C ASN A 339 37.84 -7.11 8.58
N ALA A 340 38.33 -8.27 8.99
CA ALA A 340 38.54 -8.60 10.39
C ALA A 340 39.87 -7.95 10.82
N CYS A 341 39.77 -7.02 11.76
CA CYS A 341 40.62 -6.87 12.93
C CYS A 341 39.71 -6.35 14.05
#